data_AF-A0A538KY66-F1
#
_entry.id   AF-A0A538KY66-F1
#
_cell.length_a   1.000
_cell.length_b   1.000
_cell.length_c   1.000
_cell.angle_alpha   90.00
_cell.angle_beta   90.00
_cell.angle_gamma   90.00
#
_symmetry.space_group_name_H-M   'P 1'
#
loop_
_entity.id
_entity.type
_entity.pdbx_description
1 polymer ?
#
loop_
_entity_poly.entity_id
_entity_poly.type
_entity_poly.pdbx_seq_one_letter_code
_entity_poly.pdbx_strand_id
1 'polypeptide(L)' 'MGDRIVTAISRWLADHSSDDELRRELEAVDLVELTPTQAEAVLELQNELDVGTERPGLEVVAREALEAVALGD' A
#
# COMPACT_ATOMS: atom_id res chain seq x y z
N MET A 1 -2.54 -10.86 -7.53
CA MET A 1 -2.13 -9.45 -7.39
C MET A 1 -2.10 -8.99 -5.94
N GLY A 2 -3.18 -9.21 -5.16
CA GLY A 2 -3.27 -8.85 -3.73
C GLY A 2 -2.11 -9.35 -2.85
N ASP A 3 -1.67 -10.60 -3.01
CA ASP A 3 -0.55 -11.16 -2.22
C ASP A 3 0.76 -10.35 -2.32
N ARG A 4 1.04 -9.74 -3.48
CA ARG A 4 2.24 -8.92 -3.67
C ARG A 4 2.14 -7.62 -2.89
N ILE A 5 0.98 -6.98 -2.94
CA ILE A 5 0.68 -5.74 -2.22
C ILE A 5 0.74 -5.99 -0.72
N VAL A 6 0.09 -7.06 -0.24
CA VAL A 6 0.15 -7.52 1.15
C VAL A 6 1.59 -7.71 1.60
N THR A 7 2.42 -8.36 0.78
CA THR A 7 3.83 -8.60 1.10
C THR A 7 4.63 -7.29 1.17
N ALA A 8 4.46 -6.39 0.21
CA ALA A 8 5.17 -5.11 0.16
C ALA A 8 4.83 -4.24 1.37
N ILE A 9 3.54 -4.06 1.66
CA ILE A 9 3.07 -3.27 2.80
C ILE A 9 3.53 -3.90 4.12
N SER A 10 3.42 -5.22 4.27
CA SER A 10 3.83 -5.92 5.50
C SER A 10 5.33 -5.77 5.77
N ARG A 11 6.17 -5.85 4.74
CA ARG A 11 7.63 -5.64 4.88
C ARG A 11 7.94 -4.20 5.29
N TRP A 12 7.24 -3.24 4.71
CA TRP A 12 7.44 -1.83 5.04
C TRP A 12 7.02 -1.51 6.48
N LEU A 13 5.87 -2.03 6.92
CA LEU A 13 5.41 -1.91 8.31
C LEU A 13 6.37 -2.56 9.32
N ALA A 14 7.07 -3.63 8.91
CA ALA A 14 8.08 -4.31 9.71
C ALA A 14 9.48 -3.64 9.64
N ASP A 15 9.58 -2.46 9.03
CA ASP A 15 10.85 -1.73 8.84
C ASP A 15 11.91 -2.55 8.08
N HIS A 16 11.45 -3.37 7.11
CA HIS A 16 12.28 -4.19 6.23
C HIS A 16 12.41 -3.63 4.80
N SER A 17 11.79 -2.50 4.53
CA SER A 17 11.86 -1.80 3.24
C SER A 17 11.62 -0.30 3.44
N SER A 18 12.24 0.53 2.60
CA SER A 18 12.08 1.99 2.65
C SER A 18 10.79 2.46 1.98
N ASP A 19 10.43 3.73 2.20
CA ASP A 19 9.28 4.37 1.54
C ASP A 19 9.44 4.35 0.00
N ASP A 20 10.66 4.51 -0.52
CA ASP A 20 10.95 4.44 -1.96
C ASP A 20 10.84 3.02 -2.54
N GLU A 21 11.10 2.00 -1.73
CA GLU A 21 10.91 0.60 -2.13
C GLU A 21 9.42 0.27 -2.14
N LEU A 22 8.69 0.69 -1.10
CA LEU A 22 7.23 0.55 -1.05
C LEU A 22 6.57 1.26 -2.25
N ARG A 23 6.94 2.52 -2.53
CA ARG A 23 6.40 3.28 -3.67
C ARG A 23 6.56 2.51 -4.98
N ARG A 24 7.76 2.01 -5.27
CA ARG A 24 8.04 1.24 -6.49
C ARG A 24 7.23 -0.04 -6.59
N GLU A 25 7.05 -0.76 -5.48
CA GLU A 25 6.24 -1.97 -5.47
C GLU A 25 4.76 -1.66 -5.72
N LEU A 26 4.24 -0.57 -5.17
CA LEU A 26 2.86 -0.13 -5.40
C LEU A 26 2.66 0.40 -6.83
N GLU A 27 3.58 1.18 -7.37
CA GLU A 27 3.55 1.66 -8.77
C GLU A 27 3.56 0.51 -9.79
N ALA A 28 4.18 -0.63 -9.44
CA ALA A 28 4.18 -1.83 -10.28
C ALA A 28 2.84 -2.60 -10.24
N VAL A 29 1.85 -2.13 -9.48
CA VAL A 29 0.54 -2.76 -9.39
C VAL A 29 -0.37 -2.32 -10.53
N ASP A 30 -0.88 -3.28 -11.29
CA ASP A 30 -2.01 -3.06 -12.18
C ASP A 30 -3.32 -2.97 -11.38
N LEU A 31 -3.77 -1.73 -11.15
CA LEU A 31 -4.99 -1.44 -10.38
C LEU A 31 -6.27 -1.99 -11.05
N VAL A 32 -6.24 -2.32 -12.35
CA VAL A 32 -7.40 -2.88 -13.07
C VAL A 32 -7.73 -4.30 -12.60
N GLU A 33 -6.76 -5.02 -12.02
CA GLU A 33 -6.97 -6.35 -11.45
C GLU A 33 -7.50 -6.33 -10.00
N LEU A 34 -7.67 -5.14 -9.41
CA LEU A 34 -8.15 -4.97 -8.04
C LEU A 34 -9.65 -4.68 -8.02
N THR A 35 -10.31 -4.97 -6.88
CA THR A 35 -11.65 -4.41 -6.62
C THR A 35 -11.56 -2.89 -6.54
N PRO A 36 -12.66 -2.14 -6.76
CA PRO A 36 -12.66 -0.69 -6.59
C PRO A 36 -12.14 -0.24 -5.21
N THR A 37 -12.56 -0.94 -4.15
CA THR A 37 -12.12 -0.67 -2.76
C THR A 37 -10.62 -0.87 -2.59
N GLN A 38 -10.07 -1.98 -3.10
CA GLN A 38 -8.64 -2.25 -3.06
C GLN A 38 -7.83 -1.23 -3.87
N ALA A 39 -8.31 -0.90 -5.07
CA ALA A 39 -7.67 0.09 -5.92
C ALA A 39 -7.63 1.46 -5.24
N GLU A 40 -8.74 1.89 -4.61
CA GLU A 40 -8.83 3.14 -3.87
C GLU A 40 -7.83 3.17 -2.70
N ALA A 41 -7.77 2.11 -1.90
CA ALA A 41 -6.85 2.06 -0.75
C ALA A 41 -5.37 2.04 -1.18
N VAL A 42 -5.03 1.37 -2.29
CA VAL A 42 -3.67 1.38 -2.86
C VAL A 42 -3.32 2.76 -3.40
N LEU A 43 -4.25 3.43 -4.09
CA LEU A 43 -4.08 4.78 -4.61
C LEU A 43 -3.89 5.82 -3.49
N GLU A 44 -4.66 5.67 -2.41
CA GLU A 44 -4.51 6.53 -1.22
C GLU A 44 -3.11 6.40 -0.63
N LEU A 45 -2.64 5.17 -0.42
CA LEU A 45 -1.29 4.92 0.09
C LEU A 45 -0.20 5.49 -0.84
N GLN A 46 -0.36 5.35 -2.16
CA GLN A 46 0.55 5.96 -3.14
C GLN A 46 0.56 7.49 -3.02
N ASN A 47 -0.61 8.11 -2.91
CA ASN A 47 -0.72 9.56 -2.77
C ASN A 47 -0.03 10.07 -1.50
N GLU A 48 -0.22 9.39 -0.36
CA GLU A 48 0.42 9.76 0.91
C GLU A 48 1.96 9.61 0.86
N LEU A 49 2.47 8.59 0.16
CA LEU A 49 3.89 8.45 -0.13
C LEU A 49 4.42 9.62 -0.99
N ASP A 50 3.64 10.12 -1.93
CA ASP A 50 4.05 11.17 -2.87
C ASP A 50 4.02 12.56 -2.25
N VAL A 51 3.05 12.85 -1.39
CA VAL A 51 3.00 14.12 -0.65
C VAL A 51 3.97 14.17 0.53
N GLY A 52 4.63 13.05 0.84
CA GLY A 52 5.64 12.96 1.89
C GLY A 52 5.06 12.97 3.30
N THR A 53 3.94 12.27 3.50
CA THR A 53 3.29 12.14 4.81
C THR A 53 4.24 11.55 5.84
N GLU A 54 4.19 12.08 7.07
CA GLU A 54 5.04 11.61 8.16
C GLU A 54 4.76 10.13 8.47
N ARG A 55 5.82 9.39 8.83
CA ARG A 55 5.78 7.95 9.07
C ARG A 55 4.59 7.47 9.91
N PRO A 56 4.21 8.11 11.04
CA PRO A 56 3.07 7.65 11.84
C PRO A 56 1.73 7.72 11.08
N GLY A 57 1.51 8.76 10.27
CA GLY A 57 0.31 8.89 9.45
C GLY A 57 0.31 7.88 8.31
N LEU A 58 1.48 7.72 7.67
CA LEU A 58 1.65 6.75 6.59
C LEU A 58 1.43 5.30 7.06
N GLU A 59 1.82 4.97 8.29
CA GLU A 59 1.54 3.66 8.89
C GLU A 59 0.05 3.37 9.11
N VAL A 60 -0.77 4.40 9.35
CA VAL A 60 -2.23 4.22 9.46
C VAL A 60 -2.79 3.83 8.10
N VAL A 61 -2.51 4.62 7.08
CA VAL A 61 -2.99 4.38 5.70
C VAL A 61 -2.47 3.05 5.16
N ALA A 62 -1.21 2.70 5.46
CA ALA A 62 -0.65 1.41 5.09
C ALA A 62 -1.40 0.23 5.75
N ARG A 63 -1.82 0.36 7.02
CA ARG A 63 -2.61 -0.70 7.69
C ARG A 63 -4.02 -0.81 7.11
N GLU A 64 -4.66 0.31 6.78
CA GLU A 64 -5.98 0.33 6.14
C GLU A 64 -5.93 -0.30 4.74
N ALA A 65 -4.92 0.05 3.94
CA ALA A 65 -4.70 -0.57 2.63
C ALA A 65 -4.38 -2.06 2.74
N LEU A 66 -3.59 -2.47 3.74
CA LEU A 66 -3.31 -3.88 4.02
C LEU A 66 -4.61 -4.64 4.35
N GLU A 67 -5.47 -4.06 5.18
CA GLU A 67 -6.75 -4.66 5.55
C GLU A 67 -7.67 -4.80 4.33
N ALA A 68 -7.86 -3.74 3.55
CA ALA A 68 -8.69 -3.77 2.34
C ALA A 68 -8.23 -4.85 1.35
N VAL A 69 -6.92 -4.94 1.11
CA VAL A 69 -6.35 -5.93 0.17
C VAL A 69 -6.39 -7.35 0.73
N ALA A 70 -6.15 -7.53 2.03
CA ALA A 70 -6.16 -8.86 2.66
C ALA A 70 -7.57 -9.45 2.81
N LEU A 71 -8.58 -8.61 3.05
CA LEU A 71 -9.96 -9.05 3.24
C LEU A 71 -10.71 -9.28 1.93
N GLY A 72 -10.28 -8.68 0.83
CA GLY A 72 -10.85 -8.95 -0.49
C GLY A 72 -12.15 -8.21 -0.81
N ASP A 73 -12.51 -7.18 -0.01
CA ASP A 73 -13.66 -6.30 -0.25
C ASP A 73 -13.37 -5.18 -1.28
#